data_AF-A0A699X2K8-F1
#
_entry.id   AF-A0A699X2K8-F1
#
_cell.length_a   1.000
_cell.length_b   1.000
_cell.length_c   1.000
_cell.angle_alpha   90.00
_cell.angle_beta   90.00
_cell.angle_gamma   90.00
#
_symmetry.space_group_name_H-M   'P 1'
#
loop_
_entity.id
_entity.type
_entity.pdbx_description
1 polymer ?
#
loop_
_entity_poly.entity_id
_entity_poly.type
_entity_poly.pdbx_seq_one_letter_code
_entity_poly.pdbx_strand_id
1 'polypeptide(L)'
;ANAEQLRRAHAVYPVTALEIEYSLATRMIERDILPTARELGVGIVGYGVAAQGLLLGDMTAPLPPDDRRAKLFPRFQGANLVHNLGRVAVLKELAAARNC
;
A
#
# COMPACT_ATOMS: atom_id res chain seq x y z
N ALA A 1 -12.77 0.17 -6.70
CA ALA A 1 -13.08 1.44 -7.37
C ALA A 1 -12.11 1.63 -8.54
N ASN A 2 -12.55 2.30 -9.61
CA ASN A 2 -11.68 2.74 -10.70
C ASN A 2 -11.94 4.23 -11.01
N ALA A 3 -11.14 4.83 -11.90
CA ALA A 3 -11.25 6.24 -12.24
C ALA A 3 -12.62 6.64 -12.81
N GLU A 4 -13.22 5.80 -13.65
CA GLU A 4 -14.53 6.06 -14.26
C GLU A 4 -15.63 6.08 -13.19
N GLN A 5 -15.60 5.11 -12.26
CA GLN A 5 -16.54 5.06 -11.15
C GLN A 5 -16.44 6.31 -10.27
N LEU A 6 -15.22 6.80 -10.01
CA LEU A 6 -15.02 8.03 -9.24
C LEU A 6 -15.61 9.26 -9.95
N ARG A 7 -15.37 9.42 -11.26
CA ARG A 7 -15.97 10.52 -12.06
C ARG A 7 -17.48 10.47 -12.05
N ARG A 8 -18.05 9.28 -12.28
CA ARG A 8 -19.51 9.07 -12.28
C ARG A 8 -20.13 9.41 -10.94
N ALA A 9 -19.52 8.99 -9.83
CA ALA A 9 -20.00 9.34 -8.50
C ALA A 9 -19.92 10.84 -8.24
N HIS A 10 -18.77 11.46 -8.55
CA HIS A 10 -18.55 12.90 -8.33
C HIS A 10 -19.48 13.79 -9.18
N ALA A 11 -19.88 13.33 -10.36
CA ALA A 11 -20.84 14.03 -11.22
C ALA A 11 -22.28 14.03 -10.66
N VAL A 12 -22.65 13.04 -9.83
CA VAL A 12 -23.96 13.00 -9.16
C VAL A 12 -23.97 13.91 -7.94
N TYR A 13 -22.93 13.82 -7.11
CA TYR A 13 -22.72 14.72 -5.98
C TYR A 13 -21.21 14.82 -5.70
N PRO A 14 -20.67 16.00 -5.34
CA PRO A 14 -19.25 16.17 -5.06
C PRO A 14 -18.74 15.18 -4.00
N VAL A 15 -17.83 14.29 -4.42
CA VAL A 15 -17.13 13.38 -3.51
C VAL A 15 -15.97 14.13 -2.87
N THR A 16 -15.95 14.23 -1.55
CA THR A 16 -14.87 14.92 -0.83
C THR A 16 -13.64 14.04 -0.64
N ALA A 17 -13.82 12.73 -0.40
CA ALA A 17 -12.73 11.80 -0.14
C ALA A 17 -13.03 10.37 -0.63
N LEU A 18 -11.98 9.64 -1.00
CA LEU A 18 -12.00 8.22 -1.35
C LEU A 18 -11.03 7.44 -0.45
N GLU A 19 -11.55 6.46 0.29
CA GLU A 19 -10.73 5.48 1.01
C GLU A 19 -10.34 4.31 0.08
N ILE A 20 -9.05 4.00 0.02
CA ILE A 20 -8.52 2.95 -0.89
C ILE A 20 -7.17 2.40 -0.41
N GLU A 21 -6.82 1.16 -0.78
CA GLU A 21 -5.53 0.58 -0.39
C GLU A 21 -4.38 1.34 -1.05
N TYR A 22 -3.44 1.80 -0.24
CA TYR A 22 -2.23 2.43 -0.73
C TYR A 22 -1.07 2.32 0.27
N SER A 23 0.07 1.81 -0.22
CA SER A 23 1.32 1.74 0.54
C SER A 23 2.51 1.63 -0.42
N LEU A 24 3.75 1.70 0.09
CA LEU A 24 4.94 1.42 -0.74
C LEU A 24 4.92 0.02 -1.38
N ALA A 25 4.16 -0.92 -0.80
CA ALA A 25 4.01 -2.28 -1.32
C ALA A 25 2.77 -2.46 -2.23
N THR A 26 1.84 -1.51 -2.24
CA THR A 26 0.62 -1.56 -3.09
C THR A 26 0.37 -0.16 -3.69
N ARG A 27 0.72 0.00 -4.97
CA ARG A 27 0.77 1.32 -5.65
C ARG A 27 -0.16 1.43 -6.88
N MET A 28 -1.11 0.50 -7.02
CA MET A 28 -1.95 0.38 -8.21
C MET A 28 -2.79 1.63 -8.53
N ILE A 29 -3.12 2.42 -7.51
CA ILE A 29 -3.94 3.63 -7.67
C ILE A 29 -3.21 4.76 -8.41
N GLU A 30 -1.88 4.73 -8.46
CA GLU A 30 -1.06 5.83 -9.00
C GLU A 30 -1.28 6.05 -10.50
N ARG A 31 -1.67 5.01 -11.24
CA ARG A 31 -1.84 5.07 -12.69
C ARG A 31 -3.08 5.89 -13.09
N ASP A 32 -4.22 5.62 -12.45
CA ASP A 32 -5.52 6.11 -12.94
C ASP A 32 -6.34 6.85 -11.86
N ILE A 33 -6.39 6.31 -10.63
CA ILE A 33 -7.26 6.83 -9.56
C ILE A 33 -6.65 8.09 -8.94
N LEU A 34 -5.36 8.07 -8.62
CA LEU A 34 -4.69 9.20 -7.97
C LEU A 34 -4.68 10.47 -8.87
N PRO A 35 -4.41 10.38 -10.19
CA PRO A 35 -4.57 11.53 -11.08
C PRO A 35 -6.02 12.02 -11.17
N THR A 36 -6.99 11.11 -11.29
CA THR A 36 -8.41 11.46 -11.37
C THR A 36 -8.91 12.13 -10.09
N ALA A 37 -8.51 11.62 -8.92
CA ALA A 37 -8.85 12.23 -7.63
C ALA A 37 -8.29 13.66 -7.54
N ARG A 38 -7.04 13.87 -7.99
CA ARG A 38 -6.44 15.21 -8.04
C ARG A 38 -7.19 16.16 -8.97
N GLU A 39 -7.57 15.71 -10.15
CA GLU A 39 -8.35 16.51 -11.11
C GLU A 39 -9.69 16.95 -10.54
N LEU A 40 -10.38 16.05 -9.82
CA LEU A 40 -11.70 16.30 -9.23
C LEU A 40 -11.65 17.00 -7.86
N GLY A 41 -10.46 17.27 -7.31
CA GLY A 41 -10.31 17.82 -5.95
C GLY A 41 -10.72 16.84 -4.83
N VAL A 42 -10.69 15.54 -5.10
CA VAL A 42 -11.05 14.47 -4.14
C VAL A 42 -9.82 14.10 -3.30
N GLY A 43 -9.96 14.11 -1.97
CA GLY A 43 -8.95 13.62 -1.04
C GLY A 43 -8.78 12.08 -1.10
N ILE A 44 -7.56 11.58 -0.89
CA ILE A 44 -7.30 10.13 -0.78
C ILE A 44 -6.98 9.78 0.67
N VAL A 45 -7.69 8.79 1.20
CA VAL A 45 -7.41 8.18 2.51
C VAL A 45 -6.88 6.77 2.27
N GLY A 46 -5.58 6.58 2.49
CA GLY A 46 -4.93 5.29 2.29
C GLY A 46 -5.20 4.34 3.46
N TYR A 47 -5.76 3.16 3.21
CA TYR A 47 -5.73 2.05 4.17
C TYR A 47 -4.59 1.07 3.85
N GLY A 48 -4.23 0.24 4.82
CA GLY A 48 -3.21 -0.80 4.61
C GLY A 48 -1.78 -0.24 4.48
N VAL A 49 -1.53 0.96 5.00
CA VAL A 49 -0.26 1.70 4.87
C VAL A 49 0.96 0.93 5.38
N ALA A 50 0.79 0.05 6.38
CA ALA A 50 1.86 -0.80 6.92
C ALA A 50 2.07 -2.11 6.14
N ALA A 51 1.29 -2.36 5.08
CA ALA A 51 1.32 -3.58 4.28
C ALA A 51 1.33 -4.87 5.13
N GLN A 52 0.32 -5.01 6.00
CA GLN A 52 0.18 -6.14 6.94
C GLN A 52 1.42 -6.37 7.83
N GLY A 53 2.10 -5.29 8.21
CA GLY A 53 3.28 -5.29 9.08
C GLY A 53 4.61 -5.32 8.33
N LEU A 54 4.62 -5.57 7.02
CA LEU A 54 5.86 -5.64 6.23
C LEU A 54 6.69 -4.36 6.34
N LEU A 55 6.03 -3.20 6.31
CA LEU A 55 6.69 -1.90 6.30
C LEU A 55 7.03 -1.37 7.70
N LEU A 56 6.76 -2.14 8.77
CA LEU A 56 7.14 -1.78 10.14
C LEU A 56 8.61 -2.09 10.46
N GLY A 57 9.26 -2.94 9.65
CA GLY A 57 10.71 -3.15 9.71
C GLY A 57 11.20 -4.18 10.75
N ASP A 58 10.29 -4.84 11.46
CA ASP A 58 10.54 -5.88 12.47
C ASP A 58 10.31 -7.32 11.94
N MET A 59 9.69 -7.46 10.77
CA MET A 59 9.39 -8.74 10.16
C MET A 59 10.65 -9.50 9.73
N THR A 60 10.65 -10.81 9.98
CA THR A 60 11.72 -11.74 9.56
C THR A 60 11.17 -12.88 8.69
N ALA A 61 12.03 -13.49 7.90
CA ALA A 61 11.72 -14.70 7.14
C ALA A 61 12.36 -15.94 7.82
N PRO A 62 11.69 -17.11 7.83
CA PRO A 62 10.32 -17.33 7.39
C PRO A 62 9.28 -16.77 8.40
N LEU A 63 8.04 -16.58 7.95
CA LEU A 63 6.92 -16.35 8.86
C LEU A 63 6.56 -17.64 9.62
N PRO A 64 5.89 -17.55 10.78
CA PRO A 64 5.36 -18.71 11.49
C PRO A 64 4.46 -19.59 10.59
N PRO A 65 4.45 -20.93 10.77
CA PRO A 65 3.68 -21.84 9.90
C PRO A 65 2.17 -21.53 9.80
N ASP A 66 1.58 -21.01 10.87
CA ASP A 66 0.15 -20.66 10.93
C ASP A 66 -0.16 -19.21 10.58
N ASP A 67 0.84 -18.45 10.13
CA ASP A 67 0.64 -17.08 9.69
C ASP A 67 -0.22 -17.03 8.42
N ARG A 68 -1.43 -16.48 8.57
CA ARG A 68 -2.39 -16.36 7.47
C ARG A 68 -1.85 -15.52 6.32
N ARG A 69 -0.90 -14.60 6.57
CA ARG A 69 -0.29 -13.76 5.52
C ARG A 69 0.43 -14.60 4.48
N ALA A 70 1.20 -15.61 4.92
CA ALA A 70 1.90 -16.53 4.02
C ALA A 70 0.92 -17.36 3.18
N LYS A 71 -0.26 -17.70 3.71
CA LYS A 71 -1.28 -18.46 2.98
C LYS A 71 -2.07 -17.60 1.98
N LEU A 72 -2.32 -16.33 2.31
CA LEU A 72 -3.23 -15.46 1.55
C LEU A 72 -2.52 -14.57 0.52
N PHE A 73 -1.27 -14.16 0.75
CA PHE A 73 -0.61 -13.21 -0.14
C PHE A 73 0.76 -13.71 -0.62
N PRO A 74 0.99 -13.81 -1.94
CA PRO A 74 2.26 -14.25 -2.51
C PRO A 74 3.50 -13.48 -2.03
N ARG A 75 3.33 -12.21 -1.65
CA ARG A 75 4.43 -11.34 -1.17
C ARG A 75 5.08 -11.84 0.14
N PHE A 76 4.41 -12.69 0.89
CA PHE A 76 4.91 -13.28 2.14
C PHE A 76 5.39 -14.73 1.98
N GLN A 77 5.54 -15.23 0.75
CA GLN A 77 5.90 -16.62 0.46
C GLN A 77 7.33 -16.75 -0.03
N GLY A 78 8.11 -17.64 0.58
CA GLY A 78 9.45 -18.05 0.11
C GLY A 78 10.35 -16.88 -0.30
N ALA A 79 10.86 -16.93 -1.52
CA ALA A 79 11.76 -15.92 -2.07
C ALA A 79 11.14 -14.51 -2.16
N ASN A 80 9.82 -14.39 -2.28
CA ASN A 80 9.16 -13.07 -2.33
C ASN A 80 9.30 -12.34 -0.99
N LEU A 81 9.13 -13.06 0.13
CA LEU A 81 9.32 -12.46 1.45
C LEU A 81 10.75 -11.97 1.62
N VAL A 82 11.73 -12.81 1.29
CA VAL A 82 13.16 -12.45 1.37
C VAL A 82 13.47 -11.22 0.51
N HIS A 83 12.98 -11.19 -0.73
CA HIS A 83 13.16 -10.04 -1.63
C HIS A 83 12.54 -8.75 -1.06
N ASN A 84 11.33 -8.84 -0.51
CA ASN A 84 10.63 -7.69 0.05
C ASN A 84 11.31 -7.19 1.33
N LEU A 85 11.79 -8.07 2.20
CA LEU A 85 12.57 -7.69 3.39
C LEU A 85 13.88 -6.97 3.00
N GLY A 86 14.51 -7.37 1.88
CA GLY A 86 15.66 -6.64 1.32
C GLY A 86 15.32 -5.19 0.97
N ARG A 87 14.14 -4.91 0.41
CA ARG A 87 13.69 -3.53 0.14
C ARG A 87 13.39 -2.77 1.43
N VAL A 88 12.81 -3.43 2.42
CA VAL A 88 12.55 -2.84 3.74
C VAL A 88 13.85 -2.46 4.44
N ALA A 89 14.92 -3.25 4.29
CA ALA A 89 16.24 -2.91 4.83
C ALA A 89 16.76 -1.56 4.31
N VAL A 90 16.62 -1.29 3.01
CA VAL A 90 16.97 0.02 2.41
C VAL A 90 16.15 1.16 3.02
N LEU A 91 14.86 0.93 3.30
CA LEU A 91 14.02 1.94 3.96
C LEU A 91 14.48 2.20 5.41
N LYS A 92 14.93 1.16 6.13
CA LYS A 92 15.46 1.29 7.49
C LYS A 92 16.76 2.10 7.52
N GLU A 93 17.64 1.91 6.54
CA GLU A 93 18.86 2.72 6.39
C GLU A 93 18.53 4.20 6.16
N LEU A 94 17.55 4.48 5.28
CA LEU A 94 17.08 5.84 5.04
C LEU A 94 16.46 6.47 6.30
N ALA A 95 15.68 5.70 7.05
CA ALA A 95 15.05 6.15 8.28
C ALA A 95 16.10 6.49 9.35
N ALA A 96 17.10 5.61 9.54
CA ALA A 96 18.22 5.85 10.44
C ALA A 96 19.00 7.12 10.07
N ALA A 97 19.27 7.36 8.78
CA ALA A 97 19.92 8.57 8.30
C ALA A 97 19.10 9.86 8.56
N ARG A 98 17.80 9.73 8.81
CA ARG A 98 16.87 10.82 9.12
C ARG A 98 16.47 10.90 10.60
N ASN A 99 17.02 10.03 11.45
CA ASN A 99 16.66 9.90 12.87
C ASN A 99 15.15 9.64 13.10
N CYS A 100 14.56 8.77 12.28
CA CYS A 100 13.16 8.34 12.42
C CYS A 100 13.03 6.81 12.42
#